data_AF-P80389-F1
#
_entry.id   AF-P80389-F1
#
_cell.length_a   1.000
_cell.length_b   1.000
_cell.length_c   1.000
_cell.angle_alpha   90.00
_cell.angle_beta   90.00
_cell.angle_gamma   90.00
#
_symmetry.space_group_name_H-M   'P 1'
#
loop_
_entity.id
_entity.type
_entity.pdbx_description
1 polymer ?
#
loop_
_entity_poly.entity_id
_entity_poly.type
_entity_poly.pdbx_seq_one_letter_code
_entity_poly.pdbx_strand_id
1 'polypeptide(L)' 'GRKSDCFRKSGFCAFLKCPSLTLISGKCSRFYLCCKRIR' A
#
# COMPACT_ATOMS: atom_id res chain seq x y z
N GLY A 1 8.16 6.31 -8.67
CA GLY A 1 8.13 6.57 -7.21
C GLY A 1 7.51 5.42 -6.46
N ARG A 2 7.68 5.34 -5.13
CA ARG A 2 7.14 4.23 -4.30
C ARG A 2 5.62 4.05 -4.44
N LYS A 3 4.89 5.16 -4.56
CA LYS A 3 3.45 5.18 -4.86
C LYS A 3 3.13 4.44 -6.17
N SER A 4 3.80 4.79 -7.26
CA SER A 4 3.59 4.18 -8.59
C SER A 4 3.87 2.67 -8.59
N ASP A 5 4.94 2.23 -7.90
CA ASP A 5 5.25 0.79 -7.78
C ASP A 5 4.18 0.03 -6.99
N CYS A 6 3.63 0.65 -5.94
CA CYS A 6 2.50 0.10 -5.19
C CYS A 6 1.29 -0.15 -6.09
N PHE A 7 0.87 0.86 -6.86
CA PHE A 7 -0.26 0.74 -7.79
C PHE A 7 0.03 -0.27 -8.91
N ARG A 8 1.26 -0.32 -9.43
CA ARG A 8 1.67 -1.29 -10.45
C ARG A 8 1.58 -2.74 -9.96
N LYS A 9 1.81 -2.99 -8.66
CA LYS A 9 1.68 -4.31 -8.02
C LYS A 9 0.26 -4.63 -7.53
N SER A 10 -0.76 -3.94 -8.08
CA SER A 10 -2.16 -4.01 -7.63
C SER A 10 -2.36 -3.71 -6.14
N GLY A 11 -1.45 -2.93 -5.57
CA GLY A 11 -1.60 -2.33 -4.26
C GLY A 11 -2.28 -0.97 -4.34
N PHE A 12 -2.62 -0.43 -3.17
CA PHE A 12 -3.15 0.91 -3.01
C PHE A 12 -2.49 1.58 -1.80
N CYS A 13 -2.49 2.91 -1.78
CA CYS A 13 -1.91 3.64 -0.67
C CYS A 13 -3.00 4.00 0.35
N ALA A 14 -2.82 3.60 1.61
CA ALA A 14 -3.71 3.94 2.69
C ALA A 14 -3.02 4.85 3.71
N PHE A 15 -3.75 5.79 4.30
CA PHE A 15 -3.23 6.71 5.30
C PHE A 15 -3.11 5.98 6.65
N LEU A 16 -1.90 5.96 7.22
CA LEU A 16 -1.51 5.35 8.51
C LEU A 16 -1.69 3.83 8.64
N LYS A 17 -2.77 3.23 8.11
CA LYS A 17 -3.09 1.82 8.29
C LYS A 17 -3.74 1.21 7.06
N CYS A 18 -3.45 -0.05 6.81
CA CYS A 18 -4.10 -0.85 5.78
C CYS A 18 -5.42 -1.45 6.27
N PRO A 19 -6.46 -1.54 5.41
CA PRO A 19 -7.71 -2.21 5.76
C PRO A 19 -7.51 -3.72 5.98
N SER A 20 -8.49 -4.37 6.60
CA SER A 20 -8.52 -5.83 6.78
C SER A 20 -8.37 -6.56 5.44
N LEU A 21 -7.76 -7.75 5.47
CA LEU A 21 -7.43 -8.58 4.28
C LEU A 21 -6.38 -7.97 3.35
N THR A 22 -5.60 -7.00 3.83
CA THR A 22 -4.48 -6.43 3.08
C THR A 22 -3.20 -6.45 3.90
N LEU A 23 -2.06 -6.69 3.24
CA LEU A 23 -0.74 -6.67 3.84
C LEU A 23 -0.01 -5.39 3.48
N ILE A 24 0.79 -4.90 4.42
CA ILE A 24 1.70 -3.79 4.16
C ILE A 24 2.81 -4.29 3.25
N SER A 25 2.85 -3.80 2.02
CA SER A 25 3.90 -4.10 1.04
C SER A 25 5.01 -3.03 1.04
N GLY A 26 4.84 -1.92 1.77
CA GLY A 26 5.82 -0.85 1.87
C GLY A 26 5.22 0.50 2.29
N LYS A 27 5.93 1.60 2.02
CA LYS A 27 5.46 2.98 2.26
C LYS A 27 5.33 3.74 0.94
N CYS A 28 4.15 4.31 0.68
CA CYS A 28 3.94 5.22 -0.44
C CYS A 28 4.56 6.60 -0.17
N SER A 29 4.30 7.14 1.03
CA SER A 29 4.77 8.47 1.50
C SER A 29 5.04 8.42 3.01
N ARG A 30 5.38 9.55 3.65
CA ARG A 30 5.65 9.62 5.11
C ARG A 30 4.49 9.10 5.97
N PHE A 31 3.26 9.39 5.55
CA PHE A 31 2.04 8.99 6.26
C PHE A 31 1.16 7.98 5.50
N TYR A 32 1.61 7.52 4.33
CA TYR A 32 0.84 6.61 3.49
C TYR A 32 1.58 5.28 3.35
N LEU A 33 0.94 4.19 3.75
CA LEU A 33 1.41 2.83 3.59
C LEU A 33 0.93 2.25 2.26
N CYS A 34 1.76 1.45 1.62
CA CYS A 34 1.36 0.63 0.49
C CYS A 34 0.72 -0.65 1.01
N CYS A 35 -0.55 -0.85 0.71
CA CYS A 35 -1.37 -1.97 1.12
C CYS A 35 -1.67 -2.83 -0.10
N LYS A 36 -1.38 -4.13 -0.03
CA LYS A 36 -1.64 -5.09 -1.09
C LYS A 36 -2.69 -6.08 -0.61
N ARG A 37 -3.70 -6.39 -1.43
CA ARG A 37 -4.66 -7.45 -1.08
C ARG A 37 -3.93 -8.79 -1.00
N ILE A 38 -4.24 -9.54 0.06
CA ILE A 38 -3.90 -10.95 0.13
C ILE A 38 -4.87 -11.62 -0.84
N ARG A 39 -4.38 -11.96 -2.03
CA ARG A 39 -5.11 -12.80 -2.98
C ARG A 39 -4.36 -14.11 -3.08
#